data_AF-A0A0A9XJA4-F1
#
_entry.id   AF-A0A0A9XJA4-F1
#
_cell.length_a   1.000
_cell.length_b   1.000
_cell.length_c   1.000
_cell.angle_alpha   90.00
_cell.angle_beta   90.00
_cell.angle_gamma   90.00
#
_symmetry.space_group_name_H-M   'P 1'
#
loop_
_entity.id
_entity.type
_entity.pdbx_description
1 polymer ?
#
loop_
_entity_poly.entity_id
_entity_poly.type
_entity_poly.pdbx_seq_one_letter_code
_entity_poly.pdbx_strand_id
1 'polypeptide(L)'
;ILVIDGQHLNSADADVLWGEYNSSGAEFQELAPLEIELATAIEPGHHLPSHIQELARSSTQGLTPLQRTEARQLLMEFSDVFARSSKDMGCIVGCTHSVNVGDTSPIRQSPRRVPPHRLEEV
;
A
#
# COMPACT_ATOMS: atom_id res chain seq x y z
N ILE A 1 31.26 -18.20 11.42
CA ILE A 1 31.50 -19.51 12.05
C ILE A 1 32.12 -19.23 13.41
N LEU A 2 31.36 -19.42 14.48
CA LEU A 2 31.90 -19.48 15.83
C LEU A 2 31.33 -20.76 16.45
N VAL A 3 32.24 -21.69 16.70
CA VAL A 3 32.02 -22.92 17.46
C VAL A 3 32.16 -22.54 18.93
N ILE A 4 31.23 -22.97 19.77
CA ILE A 4 31.39 -22.89 21.23
C ILE A 4 31.18 -24.33 21.74
N ASP A 5 32.28 -24.86 22.30
CA ASP A 5 32.38 -26.21 22.85
C ASP A 5 31.46 -26.41 24.04
N GLY A 6 30.81 -27.58 24.09
CA GLY A 6 30.02 -28.01 25.22
C GLY A 6 30.89 -28.75 26.24
N GLN A 7 30.78 -28.37 27.51
CA GLN A 7 30.97 -29.29 28.64
C GLN A 7 30.07 -28.87 29.82
N HIS A 8 29.23 -29.83 30.24
CA HIS A 8 28.88 -30.21 31.61
C HIS A 8 28.11 -29.18 32.48
N LEU A 9 26.91 -29.50 32.98
CA LEU A 9 26.69 -30.50 34.03
C LEU A 9 25.24 -31.03 34.04
N ASN A 10 25.14 -32.33 34.30
CA ASN A 10 23.93 -33.10 34.57
C ASN A 10 23.11 -32.53 35.74
N SER A 11 21.79 -32.64 35.63
CA SER A 11 20.98 -33.56 36.44
C SER A 11 19.56 -33.00 36.62
N ALA A 12 18.60 -33.75 36.08
CA ALA A 12 17.19 -33.82 36.47
C ALA A 12 16.49 -32.49 36.76
N ASP A 13 15.82 -31.95 35.74
CA ASP A 13 14.36 -31.76 35.77
C ASP A 13 13.94 -31.17 34.41
N ALA A 14 13.44 -32.06 33.56
CA ALA A 14 12.89 -31.71 32.26
C ALA A 14 11.43 -31.29 32.44
N ASP A 15 11.21 -30.05 32.87
CA ASP A 15 9.92 -29.37 32.68
C ASP A 15 10.17 -28.13 31.81
N VAL A 16 10.14 -28.38 30.51
CA VAL A 16 10.00 -27.33 29.50
C VAL A 16 8.64 -26.69 29.72
N LEU A 17 8.66 -25.48 30.29
CA LEU A 17 7.53 -24.57 30.43
C LEU A 17 7.02 -24.19 29.02
N TRP A 18 6.25 -25.07 28.38
CA TRP A 18 5.32 -24.67 27.33
C TRP A 18 4.32 -23.74 28.01
N GLY A 19 4.55 -22.44 27.88
CA GLY A 19 3.65 -21.41 28.39
C GLY A 19 2.22 -21.79 28.01
N GLU A 20 1.39 -21.94 29.02
CA GLU A 20 0.00 -22.35 28.93
C GLU A 20 -0.69 -21.48 27.89
N TYR A 21 -0.98 -22.06 26.72
CA TYR A 21 -1.94 -21.51 25.79
C TYR A 21 -3.27 -21.53 26.52
N ASN A 22 -3.66 -20.39 27.08
CA ASN A 22 -4.97 -20.22 27.67
C ASN A 22 -6.00 -20.58 26.61
N SER A 23 -6.53 -21.79 26.73
CA SER A 23 -7.66 -22.32 25.98
C SER A 23 -8.95 -21.67 26.46
N SER A 24 -8.97 -20.33 26.52
CA SER A 24 -10.19 -19.55 26.42
C SER A 24 -10.30 -19.18 24.95
N GLY A 25 -11.25 -19.79 24.26
CA GLY A 25 -11.45 -19.70 22.81
C GLY A 25 -11.19 -18.30 22.29
N ALA A 26 -10.05 -18.13 21.61
CA ALA A 26 -9.87 -17.06 20.66
C ALA A 26 -10.76 -17.42 19.46
N GLU A 27 -12.04 -17.15 19.64
CA GLU A 27 -13.03 -17.01 18.58
C GLU A 27 -12.36 -16.16 17.50
N PHE A 28 -12.22 -16.74 16.32
CA PHE A 28 -11.70 -16.04 15.17
C PHE A 28 -12.58 -14.81 14.99
N GLN A 29 -12.06 -13.61 15.29
CA GLN A 29 -12.84 -12.38 15.22
C GLN A 29 -13.21 -12.18 13.76
N GLU A 30 -14.41 -12.63 13.40
CA GLU A 30 -15.05 -12.37 12.12
C GLU A 30 -15.08 -10.86 11.98
N LEU A 31 -14.36 -10.33 11.00
CA LEU A 31 -14.32 -8.90 10.73
C LEU A 31 -15.76 -8.50 10.42
N ALA A 32 -16.38 -7.78 11.37
CA ALA A 32 -17.73 -7.27 11.21
C ALA A 32 -17.82 -6.54 9.86
N PRO A 33 -18.91 -6.72 9.09
CA PRO A 33 -19.11 -5.98 7.87
C PRO A 33 -18.95 -4.49 8.19
N LEU A 34 -18.08 -3.81 7.45
CA LEU A 34 -17.98 -2.35 7.50
C LEU A 34 -19.34 -1.80 7.05
N GLU A 35 -20.23 -1.53 8.01
CA GLU A 35 -21.39 -0.70 7.77
C GLU A 35 -20.86 0.70 7.51
N ILE A 36 -20.73 1.03 6.23
CA ILE A 36 -20.47 2.38 5.76
C ILE A 36 -21.76 3.15 6.10
N GLU A 37 -21.77 3.82 7.25
CA GLU A 37 -22.81 4.78 7.59
C GLU A 37 -22.73 5.94 6.60
N LEU A 38 -23.48 5.79 5.51
CA LEU A 38 -23.55 6.71 4.40
C LEU A 38 -24.28 7.98 4.81
N ALA A 39 -23.55 8.90 5.42
CA ALA A 39 -24.06 10.21 5.77
C ALA A 39 -24.25 11.06 4.51
N THR A 40 -25.54 11.21 4.18
CA THR A 40 -26.20 12.45 3.70
C THR A 40 -26.02 12.91 2.25
N ALA A 41 -27.18 12.93 1.57
CA ALA A 41 -27.59 13.82 0.47
C ALA A 41 -26.60 14.04 -0.68
N ILE A 42 -26.62 13.12 -1.65
CA ILE A 42 -26.09 13.41 -3.00
C ILE A 42 -27.20 14.09 -3.80
N GLU A 43 -26.99 15.36 -4.12
CA GLU A 43 -27.78 16.08 -5.12
C GLU A 43 -27.80 15.26 -6.44
N PRO A 44 -28.99 14.86 -6.94
CA PRO A 44 -29.12 14.03 -8.13
C PRO A 44 -28.75 14.84 -9.38
N GLY A 45 -27.46 14.87 -9.71
CA GLY A 45 -26.98 15.61 -10.88
C GLY A 45 -25.47 15.62 -11.14
N HIS A 46 -24.64 15.10 -10.23
CA HIS A 46 -23.20 15.14 -10.41
C HIS A 46 -22.71 13.97 -11.28
N HIS A 47 -22.30 14.29 -12.51
CA HIS A 47 -21.67 13.35 -13.42
C HIS A 47 -20.27 12.97 -12.89
N LEU A 48 -19.89 11.71 -13.07
CA LEU A 48 -18.58 11.22 -12.64
C LEU A 48 -17.47 11.93 -13.43
N PRO A 49 -16.33 12.32 -12.81
CA PRO A 49 -15.18 12.88 -13.49
C PRO A 49 -14.73 12.03 -14.68
N SER A 50 -14.33 12.68 -15.77
CA SER A 50 -14.08 12.03 -17.06
C SER A 50 -13.02 10.92 -17.00
N HIS A 51 -11.97 11.08 -16.18
CA HIS A 51 -10.86 10.12 -16.09
C HIS A 51 -11.25 8.81 -15.40
N ILE A 52 -12.32 8.79 -14.60
CA ILE A 52 -12.80 7.57 -13.90
C ILE A 52 -14.09 7.00 -14.50
N GLN A 53 -14.66 7.61 -15.54
CA GLN A 53 -15.88 7.11 -16.18
C GLN A 53 -15.71 5.71 -16.74
N GLU A 54 -14.58 5.45 -17.42
CA GLU A 54 -14.31 4.12 -17.98
C GLU A 54 -14.09 3.10 -16.88
N LEU A 55 -13.31 3.45 -15.85
CA LEU A 55 -13.10 2.59 -14.68
C LEU A 55 -14.44 2.22 -14.01
N ALA A 56 -15.32 3.20 -13.79
CA ALA A 56 -16.64 2.97 -13.23
C ALA A 56 -17.52 2.09 -14.13
N ARG A 57 -17.41 2.26 -15.45
CA ARG A 57 -18.13 1.44 -16.41
C ARG A 57 -17.66 0.00 -16.37
N SER A 58 -16.35 -0.25 -16.31
CA SER A 58 -15.78 -1.60 -16.30
C SER A 58 -15.98 -2.31 -14.95
N SER A 59 -15.81 -1.59 -13.84
CA SER A 59 -15.88 -2.17 -12.49
C SER A 59 -17.30 -2.47 -12.02
N THR A 60 -18.31 -1.79 -12.59
CA THR A 60 -19.72 -1.99 -12.20
C THR A 60 -20.50 -2.95 -13.10
N GLN A 61 -19.83 -3.65 -14.02
CA GLN A 61 -20.43 -4.70 -14.83
C GLN A 61 -20.81 -5.89 -13.95
N GLY A 62 -22.05 -6.36 -14.07
CA GLY A 62 -22.55 -7.49 -13.27
C GLY A 62 -22.98 -7.13 -11.84
N LEU A 63 -22.80 -5.89 -11.38
CA LEU A 63 -23.30 -5.44 -10.08
C LEU A 63 -24.80 -5.21 -10.09
N THR A 64 -25.42 -5.42 -8.94
CA THR A 64 -26.81 -5.03 -8.70
C THR A 64 -26.96 -3.49 -8.76
N PRO A 65 -28.18 -2.96 -8.97
CA PRO A 65 -28.39 -1.51 -9.02
C PRO A 65 -27.93 -0.77 -7.75
N LEU A 66 -28.13 -1.37 -6.58
CA LEU A 66 -27.71 -0.81 -5.30
C LEU A 66 -26.18 -0.74 -5.21
N GLN A 67 -25.51 -1.87 -5.43
CA GLN A 67 -24.05 -1.95 -5.43
C GLN A 67 -23.41 -1.03 -6.47
N ARG A 68 -24.05 -0.87 -7.65
CA ARG A 68 -23.57 0.07 -8.67
C ARG A 68 -23.63 1.51 -8.17
N THR A 69 -24.64 1.86 -7.38
CA THR A 69 -24.80 3.20 -6.81
C THR A 69 -23.72 3.44 -5.76
N GLU A 70 -23.54 2.50 -4.84
CA GLU A 70 -22.50 2.55 -3.80
C GLU A 70 -21.09 2.62 -4.41
N ALA A 71 -20.79 1.78 -5.40
CA ALA A 71 -19.50 1.79 -6.09
C ALA A 71 -19.24 3.12 -6.81
N ARG A 72 -20.27 3.71 -7.45
CA ARG A 72 -20.13 5.02 -8.09
C ARG A 72 -19.88 6.14 -7.08
N GLN A 73 -20.52 6.07 -5.92
CA GLN A 73 -20.30 7.03 -4.85
C GLN A 73 -18.88 6.94 -4.30
N LEU A 74 -18.40 5.72 -4.04
CA LEU A 74 -17.02 5.47 -3.63
C LEU A 74 -16.01 6.02 -4.64
N LEU A 75 -16.21 5.75 -5.94
CA LEU A 75 -15.32 6.23 -6.99
C LEU A 75 -15.35 7.76 -7.13
N MET A 76 -16.50 8.40 -6.84
CA MET A 76 -16.62 9.85 -6.83
C MET A 76 -15.82 10.46 -5.67
N GLU A 77 -15.98 9.89 -4.47
CA GLU A 77 -15.32 10.35 -3.24
C GLU A 77 -13.80 10.29 -3.34
N PHE A 78 -13.26 9.19 -3.88
CA PHE A 78 -11.82 8.96 -4.04
C PHE A 78 -11.34 9.22 -5.47
N SER A 79 -11.98 10.13 -6.19
CA SER A 79 -11.67 10.40 -7.60
C SER A 79 -10.28 10.98 -7.83
N ASP A 80 -9.67 11.59 -6.82
CA ASP A 80 -8.33 12.17 -6.81
C ASP A 80 -7.21 11.13 -6.68
N VAL A 81 -7.51 9.95 -6.14
CA VAL A 81 -6.56 8.82 -6.02
C VAL A 81 -6.19 8.26 -7.41
N PHE A 82 -7.09 8.36 -8.38
CA PHE A 82 -6.88 7.83 -9.72
C PHE A 82 -6.20 8.85 -10.63
N ALA A 83 -5.13 8.41 -11.29
CA ALA A 83 -4.41 9.22 -12.27
C ALA A 83 -5.33 9.70 -13.40
N ARG A 84 -5.27 10.99 -13.71
CA ARG A 84 -6.05 11.61 -14.80
C ARG A 84 -5.51 11.28 -16.18
N SER A 85 -4.20 11.00 -16.27
CA SER A 85 -3.51 10.62 -17.51
C SER A 85 -2.17 9.94 -17.20
N SER A 86 -1.49 9.42 -18.21
CA SER A 86 -0.12 8.89 -18.08
C SER A 86 0.91 9.92 -17.61
N LYS A 87 0.60 11.21 -17.68
CA LYS A 87 1.45 12.30 -17.21
C LYS A 87 1.16 12.73 -15.77
N ASP A 88 0.12 12.16 -15.15
CA ASP A 88 -0.26 12.48 -13.79
C ASP A 88 0.65 11.73 -12.82
N MET A 89 1.77 12.37 -12.46
CA MET A 89 2.73 11.84 -11.50
C MET A 89 2.31 12.29 -10.10
N GLY A 90 2.14 11.33 -9.20
CA GLY A 90 1.85 11.62 -7.80
C GLY A 90 2.97 12.42 -7.14
N CYS A 91 2.61 13.33 -6.23
CA CYS A 91 3.55 14.08 -5.41
C CYS A 91 3.16 13.94 -3.94
N ILE A 92 4.11 13.55 -3.09
CA ILE A 92 3.91 13.49 -1.64
C ILE A 92 4.36 14.83 -1.07
N VAL A 93 3.41 15.58 -0.51
CA VAL A 93 3.69 16.86 0.17
C VAL A 93 4.16 16.59 1.59
N GLY A 94 5.14 17.35 2.07
CA GLY A 94 5.58 17.31 3.47
C GLY A 94 6.66 16.26 3.80
N CYS A 95 7.11 15.48 2.82
CA CYS A 95 8.26 14.59 2.98
C CYS A 95 9.49 15.23 2.30
N THR A 96 10.53 15.53 3.08
CA THR A 96 11.84 15.91 2.54
C THR A 96 12.85 14.86 2.98
N HIS A 97 13.41 14.12 2.02
CA HIS A 97 14.45 13.15 2.31
C HIS A 97 15.81 13.85 2.42
N SER A 98 16.46 13.75 3.57
CA SER A 98 17.86 14.16 3.73
C SER A 98 18.76 12.95 3.53
N VAL A 99 19.77 13.10 2.65
CA VAL A 99 20.81 12.08 2.46
C VAL A 99 21.98 12.47 3.35
N ASN A 100 22.34 11.61 4.31
CA ASN A 100 23.50 11.84 5.16
C ASN A 100 24.77 11.41 4.41
N VAL A 101 25.57 12.41 4.00
CA VAL A 101 26.80 12.23 3.23
C VAL A 101 28.05 12.21 4.14
N GLY A 102 27.87 12.42 5.45
CA GLY A 102 28.95 12.51 6.43
C GLY A 102 29.98 13.58 6.06
N ASP A 103 31.26 13.27 6.23
CA ASP A 103 32.39 14.16 5.91
C ASP A 103 32.94 13.96 4.49
N THR A 104 32.20 13.26 3.62
CA THR A 104 32.70 12.95 2.27
C THR A 104 32.68 14.19 1.37
N SER A 105 33.79 14.42 0.66
CA SER A 105 33.93 15.54 -0.26
C SER A 105 33.13 15.31 -1.55
N PRO A 106 32.56 16.37 -2.18
CA PRO A 106 31.86 16.24 -3.45
C PRO A 106 32.74 15.63 -4.54
N ILE A 107 32.16 14.74 -5.35
CA ILE A 107 32.86 14.07 -6.45
C ILE A 107 32.31 14.59 -7.78
N ARG A 108 33.20 15.05 -8.67
CA ARG A 108 32.84 15.41 -10.05
C ARG A 108 33.21 14.28 -10.99
N GLN A 109 32.21 13.66 -11.62
CA GLN A 109 32.40 12.66 -12.67
C GLN A 109 31.95 13.21 -14.03
N SER A 110 32.73 13.00 -15.08
CA SER A 110 32.31 13.36 -16.44
C SER A 110 31.16 12.45 -16.89
N PRO A 111 30.10 12.99 -17.54
CA PRO A 111 29.04 12.17 -18.10
C PRO A 111 29.61 11.08 -19.02
N ARG A 112 29.01 9.89 -18.97
CA ARG A 112 29.40 8.78 -19.84
C ARG A 112 28.94 9.07 -21.27
N ARG A 113 29.75 8.74 -22.28
CA ARG A 113 29.37 8.91 -23.69
C ARG A 113 28.18 8.00 -24.00
N VAL A 114 27.09 8.57 -24.51
CA VAL A 114 25.95 7.84 -25.04
C VAL A 114 26.28 7.43 -26.49
N PRO A 115 26.16 6.14 -26.87
CA PRO A 115 26.36 5.72 -28.26
C PRO A 115 25.38 6.43 -29.21
N PRO A 116 25.76 6.71 -30.48
CA PRO A 116 24.92 7.49 -31.39
C PRO A 116 23.49 6.96 -31.58
N HIS A 117 23.31 5.63 -31.55
CA HIS A 117 22.00 4.99 -31.72
C HIS A 117 21.06 5.09 -30.50
N ARG A 118 21.56 5.56 -29.34
CA ARG A 118 20.77 5.71 -28.11
C ARG A 118 20.46 7.16 -27.77
N LEU A 119 20.91 8.11 -28.59
CA LEU A 119 20.73 9.53 -28.31
C LEU A 119 19.26 9.96 -28.33
N GLU A 120 18.37 9.24 -29.04
CA GLU A 120 16.92 9.51 -29.05
C GLU A 120 16.18 8.97 -27.81
N GLU A 121 16.78 8.02 -27.07
CA GLU A 121 16.14 7.40 -25.90
C GLU A 121 16.39 8.17 -24.59
N VAL A 122 17.43 9.01 -24.57
CA VAL A 122 17.95 9.71 -23.39
C VAL A 122 17.43 11.14 -23.35
#